data_AF-A0A6G7X2M6-F1
#
_entry.id   AF-A0A6G7X2M6-F1
#
_cell.length_a   1.000
_cell.length_b   1.000
_cell.length_c   1.000
_cell.angle_alpha   90.00
_cell.angle_beta   90.00
_cell.angle_gamma   90.00
#
_symmetry.space_group_name_H-M   'P 1'
#
loop_
_entity.id
_entity.type
_entity.pdbx_description
1 polymer ?
#
loop_
_entity_poly.entity_id
_entity_poly.type
_entity_poly.pdbx_seq_one_letter_code
_entity_poly.pdbx_strand_id
1 'polypeptide(L)'
;MRLQIIFTSILTIILSSCSTYQIPLDSFEEQFRDNDPGQLNRVKTNTPAWGTIEYQTNKADVIFCVDKNNKAKILKKSPSLEIRITEKSKKKTVFYADQVFVRDSLICGERSRIINSNKCIPLKNVKLTEIQDGHKNYKYK
;
A
#
# COMPACT_ATOMS: atom_id res chain seq x y z
N MET A 1 50.68 -10.30 33.20
CA MET A 1 50.29 -9.03 32.54
C MET A 1 49.32 -9.38 31.43
N ARG A 2 48.01 -9.19 31.62
CA ARG A 2 47.26 -7.98 31.20
C ARG A 2 47.53 -7.65 29.72
N LEU A 3 46.53 -7.89 28.85
CA LEU A 3 45.68 -6.81 28.32
C LEU A 3 44.46 -7.40 27.59
N GLN A 4 43.28 -7.01 28.05
CA GLN A 4 41.98 -7.33 27.45
C GLN A 4 41.79 -6.51 26.16
N ILE A 5 41.31 -7.12 25.07
CA ILE A 5 40.55 -6.41 24.04
C ILE A 5 39.42 -7.33 23.58
N ILE A 6 38.27 -7.24 24.24
CA ILE A 6 37.01 -7.80 23.75
C ILE A 6 36.44 -6.74 22.81
N PHE A 7 36.66 -6.89 21.49
CA PHE A 7 36.03 -6.05 20.47
C PHE A 7 34.62 -6.59 20.22
N THR A 8 33.68 -6.27 21.11
CA THR A 8 32.26 -6.59 20.90
C THR A 8 31.71 -5.61 19.86
N SER A 9 31.74 -6.00 18.59
CA SER A 9 31.04 -5.31 17.51
C SER A 9 29.55 -5.27 17.83
N ILE A 10 29.08 -4.12 18.32
CA ILE A 10 27.65 -3.79 18.43
C ILE A 10 27.12 -3.64 17.01
N LEU A 11 26.53 -4.73 16.50
CA LEU A 11 25.73 -4.75 15.29
C LEU A 11 24.39 -4.07 15.62
N THR A 12 24.34 -2.74 15.48
CA THR A 12 23.10 -1.98 15.59
C THR A 12 22.22 -2.30 14.40
N ILE A 13 21.35 -3.31 14.53
CA ILE A 13 20.27 -3.57 13.58
C ILE A 13 19.30 -2.41 13.70
N ILE A 14 19.43 -1.43 12.79
CA ILE A 14 18.42 -0.39 12.60
C ILE A 14 17.20 -1.11 12.03
N LEU A 15 16.29 -1.54 12.91
CA LEU A 15 14.97 -2.04 12.52
C LEU A 15 14.25 -0.87 11.85
N SER A 16 14.28 -0.84 10.53
CA SER A 16 13.50 0.10 9.73
C SER A 16 12.02 -0.13 10.03
N SER A 17 11.45 0.74 10.87
CA SER A 17 10.03 0.75 11.19
C SER A 17 9.26 1.13 9.92
N CYS A 18 8.83 0.11 9.17
CA CYS A 18 7.83 0.30 8.13
C CYS A 18 6.55 0.80 8.82
N SER A 19 6.20 2.07 8.61
CA SER A 19 5.04 2.68 9.24
C SER A 19 3.77 2.20 8.55
N THR A 20 2.92 1.50 9.30
CA THR A 20 1.58 1.11 8.87
C THR A 20 0.57 2.07 9.48
N TYR A 21 -0.35 2.55 8.67
CA TYR A 21 -1.45 3.44 9.05
C TYR A 21 -2.77 2.75 8.79
N GLN A 22 -3.80 3.13 9.53
CA GLN A 22 -5.15 2.64 9.32
C GLN A 22 -5.91 3.61 8.42
N ILE A 23 -6.71 3.08 7.49
CA ILE A 23 -7.72 3.87 6.79
C ILE A 23 -9.07 3.47 7.41
N PRO A 24 -9.83 4.39 8.03
CA PRO A 24 -11.20 4.11 8.45
C PRO A 24 -12.05 3.68 7.24
N LEU A 25 -12.92 2.68 7.40
CA LEU A 25 -13.63 2.09 6.25
C LEU A 25 -14.49 3.13 5.50
N ASP A 26 -15.17 4.02 6.22
CA ASP A 26 -15.98 5.07 5.60
C ASP A 26 -15.12 6.03 4.76
N SER A 27 -13.96 6.43 5.30
CA SER A 27 -12.98 7.26 4.59
C SER A 27 -12.35 6.52 3.41
N PHE A 28 -12.16 5.20 3.52
CA PHE A 28 -11.69 4.37 2.41
C PHE A 28 -12.72 4.39 1.28
N GLU A 29 -13.98 4.12 1.58
CA GLU A 29 -15.04 4.13 0.58
C GLU A 29 -15.11 5.49 -0.11
N GLU A 30 -15.16 6.58 0.65
CA GLU A 30 -15.21 7.94 0.10
C GLU A 30 -14.05 8.25 -0.85
N GLN A 31 -12.82 7.89 -0.46
CA GLN A 31 -11.62 8.15 -1.26
C GLN A 31 -11.53 7.30 -2.53
N PHE A 32 -12.15 6.11 -2.55
CA PHE A 32 -11.97 5.13 -3.61
C PHE A 32 -13.22 4.83 -4.48
N ARG A 33 -14.40 5.38 -4.14
CA ARG A 33 -15.72 5.09 -4.76
C ARG A 33 -15.84 5.44 -6.25
N ASP A 34 -15.16 6.47 -6.73
CA ASP A 34 -15.33 6.99 -8.10
C ASP A 34 -14.09 6.84 -8.99
N ASN A 35 -13.21 5.89 -8.66
CA ASN A 35 -12.09 5.52 -9.52
C ASN A 35 -12.52 4.53 -10.61
N ASP A 36 -13.29 5.03 -11.59
CA ASP A 36 -13.66 4.27 -12.80
C ASP A 36 -12.41 3.96 -13.65
N PRO A 37 -12.18 2.70 -14.09
CA PRO A 37 -11.11 2.33 -15.02
C PRO A 37 -11.02 3.19 -16.29
N GLY A 38 -12.14 3.75 -16.73
CA GLY A 38 -12.22 4.66 -17.88
C GLY A 38 -11.66 6.06 -17.65
N GLN A 39 -11.42 6.46 -16.40
CA GLN A 39 -10.93 7.81 -16.03
C GLN A 39 -9.56 7.77 -15.34
N LEU A 40 -8.83 6.66 -15.49
CA LEU A 40 -7.53 6.46 -14.86
C LEU A 40 -6.41 7.13 -15.65
N ASN A 41 -5.47 7.73 -14.91
CA ASN A 41 -4.25 8.28 -15.49
C ASN A 41 -3.32 7.14 -15.90
N ARG A 42 -2.79 7.16 -17.13
CA ARG A 42 -1.72 6.25 -17.53
C ARG A 42 -0.41 6.76 -16.96
N VAL A 43 0.26 5.93 -16.17
CA VAL A 43 1.58 6.24 -15.62
C VAL A 43 2.59 5.19 -16.06
N LYS A 44 3.85 5.62 -16.10
CA LYS A 44 5.00 4.74 -16.30
C LYS A 44 5.74 4.60 -14.98
N THR A 45 6.11 3.39 -14.63
CA THR A 45 6.92 3.10 -13.44
C THR A 45 8.11 2.24 -13.82
N ASN A 46 9.28 2.57 -13.30
CA ASN A 46 10.44 1.71 -13.43
C ASN A 46 10.41 0.62 -12.36
N THR A 47 10.47 -0.62 -12.80
CA THR A 47 10.66 -1.79 -11.95
C THR A 47 12.13 -2.22 -12.01
N PRO A 48 12.76 -2.61 -10.89
CA PRO A 48 14.16 -3.01 -10.88
C PRO A 48 14.47 -4.23 -11.77
N ALA A 49 13.48 -5.12 -12.00
CA ALA A 49 13.70 -6.40 -12.68
C ALA A 49 13.09 -6.48 -14.11
N TRP A 50 12.07 -5.67 -14.43
CA TRP A 50 11.29 -5.82 -15.67
C TRP A 50 11.26 -4.54 -16.51
N GLY A 51 12.10 -3.55 -16.18
CA GLY A 51 12.15 -2.28 -16.90
C GLY A 51 10.93 -1.39 -16.63
N THR A 52 10.56 -0.56 -17.61
CA THR A 52 9.42 0.36 -17.51
C THR A 52 8.11 -0.36 -17.81
N ILE A 53 7.18 -0.34 -16.86
CA ILE A 53 5.80 -0.80 -17.04
C ILE A 53 4.86 0.38 -17.13
N GLU A 54 3.82 0.26 -17.94
CA GLU A 54 2.74 1.24 -18.07
C GLU A 54 1.44 0.65 -17.53
N TYR A 55 0.76 1.38 -16.65
CA TYR A 55 -0.52 0.95 -16.08
C TYR A 55 -1.39 2.16 -15.74
N GLN A 56 -2.65 1.87 -15.45
CA GLN A 56 -3.64 2.85 -15.08
C GLN A 56 -3.68 3.04 -13.55
N THR A 57 -3.73 4.30 -13.09
CA THR A 57 -3.83 4.64 -11.66
C THR A 57 -5.13 5.34 -11.32
N ASN A 58 -5.56 5.16 -10.08
CA ASN A 58 -6.60 5.97 -9.47
C ASN A 58 -6.24 7.46 -9.45
N LYS A 59 -7.27 8.29 -9.30
CA LYS A 59 -7.16 9.75 -9.36
C LYS A 59 -6.63 10.36 -8.07
N ALA A 60 -6.74 9.66 -6.95
CA ALA A 60 -6.30 10.16 -5.65
C ALA A 60 -4.79 10.47 -5.69
N ASP A 61 -4.39 11.72 -5.46
CA ASP A 61 -2.97 12.10 -5.36
C ASP A 61 -2.42 12.01 -3.94
N VAL A 62 -3.33 11.99 -2.97
CA VAL A 62 -3.05 11.79 -1.56
C VAL A 62 -4.04 10.78 -0.99
N ILE A 63 -3.63 10.10 0.08
CA ILE A 63 -4.45 9.16 0.83
C ILE A 63 -4.50 9.65 2.27
N PHE A 64 -5.70 9.89 2.76
CA PHE A 64 -5.99 10.25 4.14
C PHE A 64 -6.08 8.98 4.99
N CYS A 65 -5.32 8.94 6.07
CA CYS A 65 -5.24 7.81 6.99
C CYS A 65 -5.00 8.30 8.42
N VAL A 66 -4.97 7.38 9.38
CA VAL A 66 -4.67 7.66 10.79
C VAL A 66 -3.54 6.77 11.28
N ASP A 67 -2.70 7.31 12.18
CA ASP A 67 -1.70 6.50 12.87
C ASP A 67 -2.30 5.68 14.02
N LYS A 68 -1.45 4.91 14.70
CA LYS A 68 -1.83 4.08 15.86
C LYS A 68 -2.47 4.86 17.02
N ASN A 69 -2.30 6.17 17.07
CA ASN A 69 -2.87 7.06 18.09
C ASN A 69 -4.10 7.81 17.56
N ASN A 70 -4.69 7.38 16.43
CA ASN A 70 -5.77 8.05 15.72
C ASN A 70 -5.43 9.48 15.24
N LYS A 71 -4.15 9.82 15.10
CA LYS A 71 -3.77 11.12 14.56
C LYS A 71 -3.82 11.09 13.04
N ALA A 72 -4.47 12.09 12.45
CA ALA A 72 -4.56 12.25 11.01
C ALA A 72 -3.19 12.30 10.33
N LYS A 73 -3.08 11.59 9.22
CA LYS A 73 -1.91 11.49 8.35
C LYS A 73 -2.34 11.55 6.89
N ILE A 74 -1.47 12.14 6.10
CA ILE A 74 -1.65 12.27 4.65
C ILE A 74 -0.45 11.62 4.01
N LEU A 75 -0.69 10.60 3.20
CA LEU A 75 0.34 9.94 2.40
C LEU A 75 0.22 10.42 0.96
N LYS A 76 1.33 10.83 0.36
CA LYS A 76 1.37 11.13 -1.07
C LYS A 76 1.33 9.83 -1.87
N LYS A 77 0.50 9.77 -2.92
CA LYS A 77 0.44 8.62 -3.83
C LYS A 77 1.84 8.26 -4.31
N SER A 78 2.17 6.98 -4.23
CA SER A 78 3.43 6.41 -4.67
C SER A 78 3.20 4.97 -5.16
N PRO A 79 3.94 4.52 -6.18
CA PRO A 79 3.84 3.15 -6.68
C PRO A 79 4.36 2.11 -5.67
N SER A 80 4.98 2.54 -4.57
CA SER A 80 5.42 1.68 -3.48
C SER A 80 4.34 1.46 -2.41
N LEU A 81 3.28 2.27 -2.39
CA LEU A 81 2.23 2.17 -1.37
C LEU A 81 1.36 0.93 -1.59
N GLU A 82 1.04 0.26 -0.49
CA GLU A 82 0.24 -0.95 -0.48
C GLU A 82 -0.91 -0.81 0.50
N ILE A 83 -2.10 -1.18 0.04
CA ILE A 83 -3.29 -1.32 0.88
C ILE A 83 -3.41 -2.78 1.31
N ARG A 84 -3.56 -3.00 2.61
CA ARG A 84 -3.79 -4.31 3.20
C ARG A 84 -5.22 -4.38 3.72
N ILE A 85 -5.97 -5.34 3.19
CA ILE A 85 -7.33 -5.64 3.62
C ILE A 85 -7.29 -6.92 4.44
N THR A 86 -7.72 -6.83 5.70
CA THR A 86 -7.99 -8.01 6.53
C THR A 86 -9.50 -8.26 6.53
N GLU A 87 -9.91 -9.43 6.07
CA GLU A 87 -11.29 -9.88 6.05
C GLU A 87 -11.71 -10.42 7.44
N LYS A 88 -13.01 -10.44 7.74
CA LYS A 88 -13.58 -11.03 8.97
C LYS A 88 -13.19 -12.51 9.15
N SER A 89 -12.98 -13.22 8.03
CA SER A 89 -12.45 -14.58 7.98
C SER A 89 -10.95 -14.71 8.32
N LYS A 90 -10.28 -13.61 8.69
CA LYS A 90 -8.83 -13.48 8.91
C LYS A 90 -7.97 -13.60 7.64
N LYS A 91 -8.59 -13.74 6.46
CA LYS A 91 -7.89 -13.70 5.18
C LYS A 91 -7.30 -12.30 4.94
N LYS A 92 -6.03 -12.23 4.55
CA LYS A 92 -5.34 -10.98 4.22
C LYS A 92 -5.14 -10.88 2.72
N THR A 93 -5.40 -9.70 2.17
CA THR A 93 -5.13 -9.38 0.77
C THR A 93 -4.37 -8.07 0.70
N VAL A 94 -3.35 -8.02 -0.14
CA VAL A 94 -2.55 -6.81 -0.39
C VAL A 94 -2.81 -6.35 -1.82
N PHE A 95 -3.03 -5.06 -1.98
CA PHE A 95 -3.23 -4.39 -3.26
C PHE A 95 -2.26 -3.22 -3.42
N TYR A 96 -1.94 -2.86 -4.65
CA TYR A 96 -1.26 -1.59 -4.92
C TYR A 96 -2.21 -0.43 -4.67
N ALA A 97 -1.82 0.54 -3.84
CA ALA A 97 -2.71 1.60 -3.39
C ALA A 97 -3.22 2.49 -4.54
N ASP A 98 -2.44 2.61 -5.60
CA ASP A 98 -2.75 3.39 -6.80
C ASP A 98 -3.63 2.64 -7.81
N GLN A 99 -3.99 1.38 -7.54
CA GLN A 99 -4.83 0.54 -8.41
C GLN A 99 -6.03 -0.04 -7.66
N VAL A 100 -6.39 0.56 -6.52
CA VAL A 100 -7.55 0.19 -5.71
C VAL A 100 -8.71 1.15 -6.01
N PHE A 101 -9.91 0.57 -6.10
CA PHE A 101 -11.17 1.28 -6.29
C PHE A 101 -12.31 0.55 -5.58
N VAL A 102 -13.37 1.29 -5.26
CA VAL A 102 -14.61 0.76 -4.69
C VAL A 102 -15.72 0.88 -5.72
N ARG A 103 -16.42 -0.22 -6.01
CA ARG A 103 -17.57 -0.25 -6.93
C ARG A 103 -18.58 -1.27 -6.45
N ASP A 104 -19.87 -0.95 -6.47
CA ASP A 104 -20.97 -1.89 -6.15
C ASP A 104 -20.76 -2.65 -4.82
N SER A 105 -20.30 -1.94 -3.79
CA SER A 105 -19.95 -2.52 -2.47
C SER A 105 -18.79 -3.53 -2.49
N LEU A 106 -17.93 -3.50 -3.50
CA LEU A 106 -16.72 -4.29 -3.63
C LEU A 106 -15.49 -3.38 -3.61
N ILE A 107 -14.47 -3.77 -2.84
CA ILE A 107 -13.10 -3.26 -2.98
C ILE A 107 -12.43 -4.13 -4.05
N CYS A 108 -12.04 -3.54 -5.16
CA CYS A 108 -11.32 -4.22 -6.22
C CYS A 108 -9.94 -3.59 -6.41
N GLY A 109 -8.97 -4.39 -6.82
CA GLY A 109 -7.66 -3.87 -7.19
C GLY A 109 -6.68 -4.94 -7.64
N GLU A 110 -5.51 -4.47 -8.06
CA GLU A 110 -4.43 -5.31 -8.56
C GLU A 110 -3.49 -5.74 -7.44
N ARG A 111 -3.18 -7.04 -7.40
CA ARG A 111 -2.25 -7.68 -6.46
C ARG A 111 -0.84 -7.83 -7.02
N SER A 112 -0.71 -7.84 -8.34
CA SER A 112 0.58 -7.97 -9.03
C SER A 112 0.57 -7.31 -10.38
N ARG A 113 1.41 -6.29 -10.55
CA ARG A 113 1.66 -5.53 -11.79
C ARG A 113 2.32 -6.31 -12.92
N ILE A 114 2.76 -7.54 -12.66
CA ILE A 114 3.49 -8.37 -13.64
C ILE A 114 2.55 -9.38 -14.28
N ILE A 115 1.67 -10.00 -13.48
CA ILE A 115 0.75 -11.05 -13.92
C ILE A 115 -0.71 -10.60 -13.96
N ASN A 116 -0.97 -9.29 -13.83
CA ASN A 116 -2.30 -8.67 -13.85
C ASN A 116 -3.31 -9.39 -12.94
N SER A 117 -2.87 -9.74 -11.72
CA SER A 117 -3.71 -10.50 -10.79
C SER A 117 -4.67 -9.56 -10.05
N ASN A 118 -5.92 -9.53 -10.49
CA ASN A 118 -6.97 -8.72 -9.86
C ASN A 118 -7.77 -9.54 -8.83
N LYS A 119 -8.26 -8.87 -7.78
CA LYS A 119 -9.20 -9.46 -6.83
C LYS A 119 -10.19 -8.42 -6.34
N CYS A 120 -11.43 -8.86 -6.11
CA CYS A 120 -12.46 -8.08 -5.43
C CYS A 120 -12.81 -8.70 -4.07
N ILE A 121 -13.15 -7.84 -3.09
CA ILE A 121 -13.53 -8.20 -1.73
C ILE A 121 -14.80 -7.42 -1.38
N PRO A 122 -15.90 -8.08 -0.97
CA PRO A 122 -17.09 -7.37 -0.48
C PRO A 122 -16.76 -6.52 0.74
N LEU A 123 -17.20 -5.25 0.75
CA LEU A 123 -17.00 -4.32 1.88
C LEU A 123 -17.53 -4.91 3.18
N LYS A 124 -18.69 -5.59 3.13
CA LYS A 124 -19.27 -6.30 4.28
C LYS A 124 -18.35 -7.34 4.92
N ASN A 125 -17.36 -7.86 4.18
CA ASN A 125 -16.39 -8.84 4.66
C ASN A 125 -15.14 -8.19 5.23
N VAL A 126 -14.94 -6.89 5.06
CA VAL A 126 -13.77 -6.17 5.56
C VAL A 126 -13.86 -6.03 7.08
N LYS A 127 -12.75 -6.33 7.75
CA LYS A 127 -12.56 -6.10 9.18
C LYS A 127 -11.64 -4.92 9.44
N LEU A 128 -10.60 -4.77 8.64
CA LEU A 128 -9.58 -3.73 8.81
C LEU A 128 -8.98 -3.37 7.46
N THR A 129 -8.73 -2.08 7.25
CA THR A 129 -7.97 -1.57 6.11
C THR A 129 -6.77 -0.78 6.60
N GLU A 130 -5.61 -1.14 6.09
CA GLU A 130 -4.32 -0.55 6.45
C GLU A 130 -3.59 -0.10 5.19
N ILE A 131 -2.69 0.88 5.33
CA ILE A 131 -1.79 1.33 4.28
C ILE A 131 -0.36 1.41 4.82
N GLN A 132 0.59 1.04 3.98
CA GLN A 132 2.01 1.09 4.30
C GLN A 132 2.85 1.40 3.06
N ASP A 133 4.10 1.80 3.28
CA ASP A 133 5.10 1.81 2.22
C ASP A 133 5.70 0.41 2.08
N GLY A 134 5.50 -0.24 0.93
CA GLY A 134 6.11 -1.53 0.63
C GLY A 134 7.63 -1.45 0.40
N HIS A 135 8.23 -0.26 0.45
CA HIS A 135 9.65 0.02 0.21
C HIS A 135 10.16 -0.52 -1.13
N LYS A 136 9.25 -0.70 -2.09
CA LYS A 136 9.58 -1.07 -3.46
C LYS A 136 10.29 0.12 -4.10
N ASN A 137 11.42 -0.11 -4.76
CA ASN A 137 12.15 0.90 -5.53
C ASN A 137 11.43 1.25 -6.85
N TYR A 138 10.13 1.50 -6.75
CA TYR A 138 9.26 1.92 -7.83
C TYR A 138 9.17 3.44 -7.77
N LYS A 139 9.34 4.10 -8.91
CA LYS A 139 9.18 5.56 -9.03
C LYS A 139 8.34 5.83 -10.26
N TYR A 140 7.37 6.72 -10.14
CA TYR A 140 6.70 7.28 -11.31
C TYR A 140 7.75 7.98 -12.16
N LYS A 141 7.64 7.83 -13.48
CA LYS A 141 8.48 8.51 -14.46
C LYS A 141 7.82 9.80 -14.93
#